data_AF-A0A2T5CGP4-F1
#
_entry.id   AF-A0A2T5CGP4-F1
#
_cell.length_a   1.000
_cell.length_b   1.000
_cell.length_c   1.000
_cell.angle_alpha   90.00
_cell.angle_beta   90.00
_cell.angle_gamma   90.00
#
_symmetry.space_group_name_H-M   'P 1'
#
loop_
_entity.id
_entity.type
_entity.pdbx_description
1 polymer ?
#
loop_
_entity_poly.entity_id
_entity_poly.type
_entity_poly.pdbx_seq_one_letter_code
_entity_poly.pdbx_strand_id
1 'polypeptide(L)'
;MRPARRKHSAWSSSGRWMRCSAPHGKVCATASSSPSLQFHGKAHSPNHDDRSPIMPSRLHLAIPPNIARHVISEIQSAFPDASIHPPQTHDEMDAFFKNQFGHPDHTADLTLTAYPSALSRAIEAKDIFAPMPAGLPEMREELLRVGLREPLPFFKVVAVVTMLIIHHESVVPPVEGWADLCRGDLAADVVIPPHNTPAPMLYAHYMEKLCGEEGRRASALAQAKLFPQDINKTVDEGTYKAGMVFPAFARTFRLGNARAVWPKEGAIAVPLLAFLRKDAPDDALEVLKIIFSSKIQTIIADNGLFCPIREGIALFPEMAAHDSRLIWSGWEDYIRLAALR
;
A
#
# COMPACT_ATOMS: atom_id res chain seq x y z
N MET A 1 -9.79 34.92 39.78
CA MET A 1 -9.06 34.08 38.80
C MET A 1 -10.04 33.60 37.75
N ARG A 2 -9.86 33.97 36.48
CA ARG A 2 -10.73 33.59 35.35
C ARG A 2 -10.21 32.31 34.68
N PRO A 3 -11.06 31.37 34.22
CA PRO A 3 -10.61 30.27 33.38
C PRO A 3 -10.57 30.66 31.90
N ALA A 4 -9.53 30.19 31.21
CA ALA A 4 -9.25 30.47 29.81
C ALA A 4 -10.19 29.68 28.88
N ARG A 5 -10.86 30.40 27.97
CA ARG A 5 -11.65 29.85 26.86
C ARG A 5 -10.70 29.31 25.79
N ARG A 6 -10.76 28.01 25.48
CA ARG A 6 -10.19 27.45 24.25
C ARG A 6 -11.16 27.70 23.08
N LYS A 7 -10.64 28.30 22.01
CA LYS A 7 -11.35 28.54 20.76
C LYS A 7 -11.38 27.24 19.94
N HIS A 8 -12.57 26.77 19.61
CA HIS A 8 -12.79 25.77 18.57
C HIS A 8 -12.76 26.46 17.20
N SER A 9 -11.86 26.03 16.31
CA SER A 9 -11.93 26.36 14.89
C SER A 9 -12.75 25.29 14.17
N ALA A 10 -13.93 25.68 13.69
CA ALA A 10 -14.76 24.87 12.82
C ALA A 10 -14.10 24.79 11.42
N TRP A 11 -13.85 23.58 10.94
CA TRP A 11 -13.59 23.32 9.52
C TRP A 11 -14.90 22.83 8.90
N SER A 12 -15.48 23.66 8.02
CA SER A 12 -16.67 23.31 7.24
C SER A 12 -16.27 22.47 6.03
N SER A 13 -16.73 21.23 5.99
CA SER A 13 -16.57 20.31 4.87
C SER A 13 -17.69 20.50 3.84
N SER A 14 -17.36 21.05 2.68
CA SER A 14 -18.19 20.94 1.48
C SER A 14 -17.31 20.88 0.23
N GLY A 15 -16.75 19.71 -0.05
CA GLY A 15 -16.09 19.38 -1.32
C GLY A 15 -16.98 18.44 -2.14
N ARG A 16 -17.91 19.01 -2.89
CA ARG A 16 -18.75 18.30 -3.86
C ARG A 16 -17.94 18.18 -5.16
N TRP A 17 -17.59 16.96 -5.55
CA TRP A 17 -16.88 16.69 -6.81
C TRP A 17 -17.78 17.05 -8.00
N MET A 18 -17.44 18.12 -8.72
CA MET A 18 -18.09 18.48 -9.99
C MET A 18 -17.52 17.65 -11.13
N ARG A 19 -18.43 17.00 -11.87
CA ARG A 19 -18.18 16.47 -13.22
C ARG A 19 -18.16 17.64 -14.20
N CYS A 20 -17.06 17.82 -14.93
CA CYS A 20 -17.03 18.67 -16.11
C CYS A 20 -17.38 17.83 -17.35
N SER A 21 -18.53 18.15 -17.95
CA SER A 21 -18.94 17.68 -19.27
C SER A 21 -18.68 18.81 -20.27
N ALA A 22 -17.92 18.55 -21.34
CA ALA A 22 -17.76 19.48 -22.46
C ALA A 22 -18.85 19.24 -23.52
N PRO A 23 -19.44 20.29 -24.14
CA PRO A 23 -20.28 20.13 -25.30
C PRO A 23 -19.56 20.49 -26.61
N HIS A 24 -20.02 19.81 -27.67
CA HIS A 24 -19.65 19.97 -29.07
C HIS A 24 -19.87 21.37 -29.64
N GLY A 25 -19.03 21.74 -30.61
CA GLY A 25 -19.28 22.80 -31.58
C GLY A 25 -18.75 22.42 -32.96
N LYS A 26 -19.64 22.29 -33.94
CA LYS A 26 -19.38 22.25 -35.40
C LYS A 26 -19.60 23.66 -35.97
N VAL A 27 -18.74 24.14 -36.88
CA VAL A 27 -19.09 25.05 -38.01
C VAL A 27 -18.11 24.83 -39.18
N CYS A 28 -18.63 25.01 -40.40
CA CYS A 28 -18.17 24.66 -41.75
C CYS A 28 -17.16 25.60 -42.47
N ALA A 29 -16.74 25.14 -43.66
CA ALA A 29 -16.39 25.86 -44.93
C ALA A 29 -14.96 26.43 -45.04
N THR A 30 -14.21 26.43 -46.16
CA THR A 30 -14.44 26.14 -47.60
C THR A 30 -13.08 26.12 -48.37
N ALA A 31 -13.04 25.33 -49.47
CA ALA A 31 -12.40 25.51 -50.79
C ALA A 31 -10.93 25.96 -51.03
N SER A 32 -10.24 25.09 -51.81
CA SER A 32 -9.39 25.33 -53.01
C SER A 32 -8.07 26.14 -52.86
N SER A 33 -6.95 25.91 -53.57
CA SER A 33 -6.60 25.29 -54.85
C SER A 33 -5.07 25.02 -54.89
N SER A 34 -4.61 24.03 -55.67
CA SER A 34 -3.18 23.76 -56.00
C SER A 34 -2.68 24.68 -57.14
N PRO A 35 -1.46 24.52 -57.73
CA PRO A 35 -0.18 23.92 -57.27
C PRO A 35 1.05 24.84 -57.55
N SER A 36 2.24 24.50 -57.06
CA SER A 36 3.48 24.79 -57.80
C SER A 36 4.63 23.86 -57.43
N LEU A 37 5.23 23.27 -58.47
CA LEU A 37 6.44 22.46 -58.44
C LEU A 37 7.67 23.33 -58.18
N GLN A 38 8.57 22.89 -57.29
CA GLN A 38 10.00 23.08 -57.48
C GLN A 38 10.77 21.83 -57.04
N PHE A 39 11.42 21.20 -58.02
CA PHE A 39 12.51 20.24 -57.88
C PHE A 39 13.69 20.90 -57.16
N HIS A 40 14.32 20.22 -56.19
CA HIS A 40 15.76 20.30 -55.94
C HIS A 40 16.22 18.97 -55.35
N GLY A 41 17.11 18.28 -56.06
CA GLY A 41 17.77 17.07 -55.60
C GLY A 41 18.75 17.38 -54.47
N LYS A 42 18.64 16.65 -53.36
CA LYS A 42 19.70 16.53 -52.35
C LYS A 42 19.89 15.07 -52.02
N ALA A 43 21.14 14.63 -52.15
CA ALA A 43 21.61 13.31 -51.77
C ALA A 43 21.19 12.99 -50.33
N HIS A 44 20.48 11.88 -50.15
CA HIS A 44 20.19 11.31 -48.84
C HIS A 44 21.50 10.75 -48.26
N SER A 45 22.04 11.44 -47.25
CA SER A 45 22.83 10.77 -46.22
C SER A 45 21.86 9.99 -45.34
N PRO A 46 22.11 8.72 -45.00
CA PRO A 46 21.29 8.02 -44.04
C PRO A 46 21.53 8.66 -42.67
N ASN A 47 20.59 9.49 -42.22
CA ASN A 47 20.44 9.82 -40.82
C ASN A 47 20.10 8.52 -40.09
N HIS A 48 21.13 7.84 -39.57
CA HIS A 48 20.96 6.89 -38.47
C HIS A 48 20.66 7.70 -37.20
N ASP A 49 19.43 8.20 -37.11
CA ASP A 49 18.83 8.55 -35.83
C ASP A 49 17.60 7.64 -35.66
N ASP A 50 17.87 6.33 -35.70
CA ASP A 50 16.91 5.28 -35.40
C ASP A 50 16.87 5.06 -33.88
N ARG A 51 16.73 6.15 -33.12
CA ARG A 51 16.30 6.06 -31.74
C ARG A 51 14.80 5.88 -31.79
N SER A 52 14.38 4.60 -31.78
CA SER A 52 13.01 4.23 -31.44
C SER A 52 12.54 5.11 -30.26
N PRO A 53 11.34 5.69 -30.33
CA PRO A 53 10.88 6.59 -29.28
C PRO A 53 10.98 5.89 -27.93
N ILE A 54 11.69 6.51 -26.99
CA ILE A 54 11.82 6.00 -25.62
C ILE A 54 10.40 6.01 -25.04
N MET A 55 9.79 4.83 -24.96
CA MET A 55 8.46 4.69 -24.38
C MET A 55 8.58 4.96 -22.87
N PRO A 56 7.71 5.81 -22.30
CA PRO A 56 7.76 6.11 -20.89
C PRO A 56 7.54 4.86 -20.04
N SER A 57 8.25 4.76 -18.93
CA SER A 57 8.09 3.66 -17.97
C SER A 57 6.65 3.57 -17.48
N ARG A 58 6.08 2.37 -17.50
CA ARG A 58 4.78 2.04 -16.91
C ARG A 58 5.02 1.62 -15.46
N LEU A 59 4.50 2.39 -14.51
CA LEU A 59 4.64 2.14 -13.09
C LEU A 59 3.27 1.79 -12.49
N HIS A 60 3.17 0.71 -11.73
CA HIS A 60 1.97 0.37 -10.96
C HIS A 60 2.28 0.53 -9.47
N LEU A 61 1.73 1.58 -8.84
CA LEU A 61 2.03 1.88 -7.43
C LEU A 61 0.79 1.65 -6.55
N ALA A 62 0.59 0.42 -6.08
CA ALA A 62 -0.44 0.08 -5.10
C ALA A 62 0.04 0.37 -3.67
N ILE A 63 0.16 1.66 -3.36
CA ILE A 63 0.61 2.18 -2.07
C ILE A 63 -0.49 2.93 -1.32
N PRO A 64 -0.45 2.97 0.02
CA PRO A 64 -1.49 3.65 0.80
C PRO A 64 -1.64 5.14 0.48
N PRO A 65 -2.88 5.68 0.46
CA PRO A 65 -3.15 7.05 0.02
C PRO A 65 -2.40 8.15 0.79
N ASN A 66 -2.07 7.90 2.07
CA ASN A 66 -1.37 8.86 2.92
C ASN A 66 0.09 9.11 2.50
N ILE A 67 0.74 8.15 1.83
CA ILE A 67 2.09 8.35 1.25
C ILE A 67 2.06 8.52 -0.27
N ALA A 68 1.00 8.05 -0.94
CA ALA A 68 0.93 8.00 -2.40
C ALA A 68 1.25 9.35 -3.05
N ARG A 69 0.63 10.43 -2.58
CA ARG A 69 0.84 11.77 -3.17
C ARG A 69 2.31 12.21 -3.11
N HIS A 70 2.97 12.00 -1.97
CA HIS A 70 4.36 12.42 -1.79
C HIS A 70 5.30 11.57 -2.63
N VAL A 71 5.14 10.24 -2.61
CA VAL A 71 5.95 9.32 -3.41
C VAL A 71 5.79 9.61 -4.91
N ILE A 72 4.56 9.78 -5.38
CA ILE A 72 4.25 10.10 -6.78
C ILE A 72 4.88 11.44 -7.18
N SER A 73 4.76 12.47 -6.33
CA SER A 73 5.35 13.78 -6.61
C SER A 73 6.87 13.73 -6.74
N GLU A 74 7.54 12.93 -5.90
CA GLU A 74 8.99 12.75 -5.98
C GLU A 74 9.40 12.01 -7.26
N ILE A 75 8.68 10.96 -7.63
CA ILE A 75 8.91 10.22 -8.87
C ILE A 75 8.71 11.14 -10.08
N GLN A 76 7.58 11.85 -10.15
CA GLN A 76 7.27 12.74 -11.27
C GLN A 76 8.21 13.94 -11.38
N SER A 77 8.81 14.38 -10.26
CA SER A 77 9.83 15.43 -10.31
C SER A 77 11.13 14.97 -10.97
N ALA A 78 11.47 13.67 -10.85
CA ALA A 78 12.67 13.09 -11.44
C ALA A 78 12.41 12.50 -12.84
N PHE A 79 11.21 11.96 -13.04
CA PHE A 79 10.75 11.30 -14.27
C PHE A 79 9.38 11.85 -14.68
N PRO A 80 9.32 13.05 -15.28
CA PRO A 80 8.06 13.71 -15.62
C PRO A 80 7.18 12.91 -16.58
N ASP A 81 7.81 12.10 -17.43
CA ASP A 81 7.13 11.29 -18.45
C ASP A 81 6.67 9.93 -17.91
N ALA A 82 7.01 9.56 -16.67
CA ALA A 82 6.64 8.27 -16.10
C ALA A 82 5.11 8.10 -16.00
N SER A 83 4.60 7.05 -16.63
CA SER A 83 3.17 6.71 -16.58
C SER A 83 2.88 5.94 -15.31
N ILE A 84 2.43 6.66 -14.28
CA ILE A 84 2.01 6.06 -13.01
C ILE A 84 0.54 5.71 -13.10
N HIS A 85 0.24 4.42 -12.98
CA HIS A 85 -1.11 3.89 -12.85
C HIS A 85 -1.40 3.69 -11.35
N PRO A 86 -2.08 4.64 -10.69
CA PRO A 86 -2.55 4.40 -9.34
C PRO A 86 -3.70 3.37 -9.39
N PRO A 87 -3.84 2.52 -8.36
CA PRO A 87 -5.05 1.74 -8.21
C PRO A 87 -6.26 2.66 -8.04
N GLN A 88 -7.39 2.34 -8.68
CA GLN A 88 -8.62 3.12 -8.48
C GLN A 88 -9.42 2.59 -7.28
N THR A 89 -9.44 1.27 -7.07
CA THR A 89 -10.17 0.64 -5.96
C THR A 89 -9.47 -0.63 -5.43
N HIS A 90 -9.84 -1.06 -4.22
CA HIS A 90 -9.38 -2.34 -3.66
C HIS A 90 -9.87 -3.56 -4.45
N ASP A 91 -11.07 -3.50 -5.03
CA ASP A 91 -11.62 -4.56 -5.89
C ASP A 91 -10.79 -4.73 -7.17
N GLU A 92 -10.44 -3.62 -7.82
CA GLU A 92 -9.61 -3.64 -9.03
C GLU A 92 -8.20 -4.15 -8.74
N MET A 93 -7.59 -3.73 -7.62
CA MET A 93 -6.30 -4.25 -7.19
C MET A 93 -6.34 -5.75 -6.94
N ASP A 94 -7.33 -6.21 -6.18
CA ASP A 94 -7.49 -7.63 -5.87
C ASP A 94 -7.67 -8.45 -7.16
N ALA A 95 -8.53 -8.00 -8.07
CA ALA A 95 -8.76 -8.64 -9.36
C ALA A 95 -7.50 -8.64 -10.25
N PHE A 96 -6.77 -7.52 -10.31
CA PHE A 96 -5.53 -7.41 -11.08
C PHE A 96 -4.45 -8.38 -10.57
N PHE A 97 -4.16 -8.36 -9.26
CA PHE A 97 -3.11 -9.20 -8.70
C PHE A 97 -3.46 -10.68 -8.66
N LYS A 98 -4.74 -11.05 -8.77
CA LYS A 98 -5.17 -12.43 -8.93
C LYS A 98 -5.08 -12.92 -10.38
N ASN A 99 -5.53 -12.10 -11.32
CA ASN A 99 -5.85 -12.60 -12.66
C ASN A 99 -4.94 -12.08 -13.77
N GLN A 100 -4.26 -10.95 -13.56
CA GLN A 100 -3.54 -10.25 -14.64
C GLN A 100 -2.04 -10.08 -14.34
N PHE A 101 -1.68 -9.84 -13.08
CA PHE A 101 -0.28 -9.75 -12.69
C PHE A 101 0.46 -11.07 -12.98
N GLY A 102 1.67 -10.98 -13.52
CA GLY A 102 2.42 -12.13 -14.03
C GLY A 102 2.26 -12.36 -15.54
N HIS A 103 1.30 -11.70 -16.21
CA HIS A 103 1.22 -11.71 -17.67
C HIS A 103 2.10 -10.59 -18.27
N PRO A 104 2.91 -10.87 -19.31
CA PRO A 104 3.80 -9.88 -19.92
C PRO A 104 3.12 -8.58 -20.35
N ASP A 105 1.92 -8.67 -20.92
CA ASP A 105 1.18 -7.52 -21.49
C ASP A 105 0.53 -6.63 -20.41
N HIS A 106 0.28 -7.21 -19.24
CA HIS A 106 -0.43 -6.56 -18.13
C HIS A 106 0.50 -6.10 -17.01
N THR A 107 1.67 -6.73 -16.89
CA THR A 107 2.63 -6.41 -15.83
C THR A 107 3.42 -5.15 -16.20
N ALA A 108 3.38 -4.17 -15.29
CA ALA A 108 4.10 -2.90 -15.43
C ALA A 108 5.62 -3.11 -15.29
N ASP A 109 6.42 -2.14 -15.74
CA ASP A 109 7.88 -2.18 -15.64
C ASP A 109 8.35 -2.26 -14.18
N LEU A 110 7.71 -1.49 -13.31
CA LEU A 110 7.86 -1.55 -11.86
C LEU A 110 6.49 -1.63 -11.19
N THR A 111 6.32 -2.58 -10.29
CA THR A 111 5.10 -2.76 -9.51
C THR A 111 5.39 -2.74 -8.01
N LEU A 112 4.65 -1.91 -7.26
CA LEU A 112 4.61 -1.92 -5.80
C LEU A 112 3.26 -2.41 -5.30
N THR A 113 3.21 -3.34 -4.33
CA THR A 113 1.94 -3.83 -3.76
C THR A 113 2.10 -4.54 -2.43
N ALA A 114 1.06 -4.49 -1.59
CA ALA A 114 0.96 -5.26 -0.35
C ALA A 114 -0.01 -6.47 -0.48
N TYR A 115 -0.43 -6.82 -1.70
CA TYR A 115 -1.33 -7.94 -1.94
C TYR A 115 -0.57 -9.27 -2.00
N PRO A 116 -0.90 -10.27 -1.16
CA PRO A 116 -0.23 -11.56 -1.17
C PRO A 116 -0.33 -12.30 -2.52
N SER A 117 -1.45 -12.12 -3.24
CA SER A 117 -1.66 -12.69 -4.57
C SER A 117 -0.58 -12.30 -5.58
N ALA A 118 -0.02 -11.10 -5.46
CA ALA A 118 1.08 -10.66 -6.33
C ALA A 118 2.31 -11.56 -6.20
N LEU A 119 2.67 -11.98 -4.98
CA LEU A 119 3.82 -12.85 -4.77
C LEU A 119 3.57 -14.26 -5.31
N SER A 120 2.38 -14.84 -5.08
CA SER A 120 2.01 -16.14 -5.65
C SER A 120 2.13 -16.12 -7.17
N ARG A 121 1.54 -15.10 -7.80
CA ARG A 121 1.60 -14.91 -9.26
C ARG A 121 3.02 -14.66 -9.76
N ALA A 122 3.84 -13.93 -9.01
CA ALA A 122 5.23 -13.71 -9.37
C ALA A 122 6.07 -15.00 -9.33
N ILE A 123 5.79 -15.92 -8.40
CA ILE A 123 6.44 -17.22 -8.33
C ILE A 123 6.07 -18.07 -9.55
N GLU A 124 4.78 -18.10 -9.92
CA GLU A 124 4.28 -18.83 -11.10
C GLU A 124 4.83 -18.26 -12.40
N ALA A 125 4.98 -16.93 -12.49
CA ALA A 125 5.46 -16.20 -13.65
C ALA A 125 6.90 -15.69 -13.50
N LYS A 126 7.76 -16.39 -12.75
CA LYS A 126 9.11 -15.91 -12.40
C LYS A 126 9.96 -15.44 -13.59
N ASP A 127 9.73 -16.02 -14.77
CA ASP A 127 10.49 -15.74 -16.00
C ASP A 127 10.18 -14.37 -16.63
N ILE A 128 9.22 -13.61 -16.10
CA ILE A 128 8.96 -12.23 -16.53
C ILE A 128 9.65 -11.18 -15.64
N PHE A 129 10.17 -11.57 -14.48
CA PHE A 129 10.74 -10.65 -13.50
C PHE A 129 12.27 -10.68 -13.53
N ALA A 130 12.88 -9.51 -13.35
CA ALA A 130 14.32 -9.39 -13.16
C ALA A 130 14.69 -9.80 -11.73
N PRO A 131 15.89 -10.38 -11.51
CA PRO A 131 16.54 -10.28 -10.22
C PRO A 131 16.63 -8.81 -9.78
N MET A 132 16.42 -8.55 -8.50
CA MET A 132 16.55 -7.22 -7.93
C MET A 132 18.00 -6.72 -8.08
N PRO A 133 18.19 -5.46 -8.46
CA PRO A 133 19.52 -4.91 -8.74
C PRO A 133 20.40 -4.93 -7.50
N ALA A 134 21.68 -5.26 -7.70
CA ALA A 134 22.69 -5.13 -6.65
C ALA A 134 22.82 -3.67 -6.21
N GLY A 135 23.09 -3.45 -4.91
CA GLY A 135 23.28 -2.12 -4.34
C GLY A 135 22.02 -1.43 -3.81
N LEU A 136 20.85 -2.06 -3.90
CA LEU A 136 19.71 -1.64 -3.06
C LEU A 136 20.06 -1.84 -1.58
N PRO A 137 19.52 -0.99 -0.68
CA PRO A 137 19.80 -1.11 0.74
C PRO A 137 19.46 -2.49 1.30
N GLU A 138 20.28 -2.94 2.24
CA GLU A 138 19.95 -4.09 3.08
C GLU A 138 18.75 -3.76 3.97
N MET A 139 17.99 -4.81 4.29
CA MET A 139 16.88 -4.71 5.22
C MET A 139 17.41 -4.49 6.64
N ARG A 140 16.83 -3.54 7.36
CA ARG A 140 17.15 -3.25 8.77
C ARG A 140 16.99 -4.46 9.67
N GLU A 141 17.77 -4.48 10.74
CA GLU A 141 17.91 -5.64 11.62
C GLU A 141 16.60 -6.05 12.30
N GLU A 142 15.73 -5.10 12.66
CA GLU A 142 14.47 -5.43 13.33
C GLU A 142 13.53 -6.28 12.46
N LEU A 143 13.57 -6.06 11.14
CA LEU A 143 12.80 -6.86 10.19
C LEU A 143 13.48 -8.21 9.91
N LEU A 144 14.81 -8.24 9.85
CA LEU A 144 15.56 -9.49 9.71
C LEU A 144 15.34 -10.42 10.90
N ARG A 145 15.29 -9.88 12.13
CA ARG A 145 15.05 -10.65 13.37
C ARG A 145 13.71 -11.38 13.38
N VAL A 146 12.70 -10.84 12.71
CA VAL A 146 11.38 -11.49 12.59
C VAL A 146 11.27 -12.41 11.36
N GLY A 147 12.36 -12.59 10.60
CA GLY A 147 12.40 -13.52 9.47
C GLY A 147 11.85 -12.96 8.16
N LEU A 148 11.83 -11.64 7.97
CA LEU A 148 11.36 -11.00 6.73
C LEU A 148 12.39 -10.99 5.58
N ARG A 149 13.55 -11.63 5.75
CA ARG A 149 14.53 -11.76 4.66
C ARG A 149 13.86 -12.38 3.43
N GLU A 150 14.02 -11.73 2.27
CA GLU A 150 13.39 -12.17 1.04
C GLU A 150 13.97 -13.53 0.58
N PRO A 151 13.12 -14.54 0.30
CA PRO A 151 13.56 -15.87 -0.08
C PRO A 151 13.84 -16.00 -1.59
N LEU A 152 13.45 -15.01 -2.39
CA LEU A 152 13.52 -15.07 -3.86
C LEU A 152 14.14 -13.79 -4.41
N PRO A 153 14.90 -13.87 -5.51
CA PRO A 153 15.70 -12.74 -5.99
C PRO A 153 14.88 -11.68 -6.73
N PHE A 154 13.65 -11.99 -7.16
CA PHE A 154 12.87 -11.16 -8.08
C PHE A 154 11.89 -10.21 -7.39
N PHE A 155 11.94 -10.12 -6.07
CA PHE A 155 11.18 -9.14 -5.31
C PHE A 155 11.99 -8.59 -4.15
N LYS A 156 11.63 -7.39 -3.68
CA LYS A 156 12.22 -6.78 -2.48
C LYS A 156 11.16 -6.13 -1.62
N VAL A 157 11.31 -6.21 -0.30
CA VAL A 157 10.45 -5.46 0.63
C VAL A 157 10.88 -3.99 0.61
N VAL A 158 9.92 -3.09 0.44
CA VAL A 158 10.12 -1.62 0.38
C VAL A 158 9.81 -0.95 1.71
N ALA A 159 8.81 -1.49 2.41
CA ALA A 159 8.34 -1.03 3.71
C ALA A 159 7.52 -2.16 4.35
N VAL A 160 7.25 -2.06 5.65
CA VAL A 160 6.31 -2.96 6.34
C VAL A 160 5.19 -2.13 6.94
N VAL A 161 3.97 -2.37 6.46
CA VAL A 161 2.75 -1.85 7.10
C VAL A 161 2.49 -2.70 8.33
N THR A 162 2.28 -2.06 9.48
CA THR A 162 1.97 -2.74 10.73
C THR A 162 0.48 -2.66 11.02
N MET A 163 -0.18 -3.77 11.30
CA MET A 163 -1.57 -3.74 11.80
C MET A 163 -1.56 -3.73 13.33
N LEU A 164 -2.41 -2.87 13.90
CA LEU A 164 -2.61 -2.66 15.33
C LEU A 164 -4.06 -2.94 15.69
N ILE A 165 -4.31 -2.97 16.99
CA ILE A 165 -5.64 -3.06 17.57
C ILE A 165 -6.06 -1.68 18.06
N ILE A 166 -7.32 -1.34 17.88
CA ILE A 166 -7.99 -0.30 18.67
C ILE A 166 -9.15 -0.93 19.43
N HIS A 167 -9.47 -0.39 20.60
CA HIS A 167 -10.66 -0.84 21.33
C HIS A 167 -11.30 0.31 22.11
N HIS A 168 -12.60 0.17 22.36
CA HIS A 168 -13.39 1.10 23.15
C HIS A 168 -13.10 0.91 24.65
N GLU A 169 -13.22 1.97 25.46
CA GLU A 169 -12.94 1.98 26.89
C GLU A 169 -13.88 1.06 27.69
N SER A 170 -15.06 0.75 27.15
CA SER A 170 -16.03 -0.14 27.79
C SER A 170 -15.63 -1.62 27.77
N VAL A 171 -14.54 -1.99 27.09
CA VAL A 171 -14.08 -3.38 27.01
C VAL A 171 -13.36 -3.76 28.30
N VAL A 172 -13.93 -4.72 29.04
CA VAL A 172 -13.41 -5.18 30.33
C VAL A 172 -13.28 -6.72 30.32
N PRO A 173 -12.10 -7.29 30.61
CA PRO A 173 -10.81 -6.60 30.72
C PRO A 173 -10.43 -5.90 29.40
N PRO A 174 -9.62 -4.82 29.49
CA PRO A 174 -8.82 -4.27 28.40
C PRO A 174 -8.30 -5.28 27.38
N VAL A 175 -8.29 -4.89 26.11
CA VAL A 175 -7.50 -5.61 25.09
C VAL A 175 -6.03 -5.22 25.25
N GLU A 176 -5.15 -6.21 25.33
CA GLU A 176 -3.69 -6.07 25.41
C GLU A 176 -2.99 -6.76 24.23
N GLY A 177 -3.65 -7.70 23.58
CA GLY A 177 -3.09 -8.50 22.50
C GLY A 177 -4.13 -9.04 21.52
N TRP A 178 -3.63 -9.68 20.46
CA TRP A 178 -4.47 -10.29 19.43
C TRP A 178 -5.36 -11.40 20.00
N ALA A 179 -4.84 -12.18 20.95
CA ALA A 179 -5.59 -13.27 21.55
C ALA A 179 -6.85 -12.79 22.29
N ASP A 180 -6.86 -11.55 22.80
CA ASP A 180 -8.02 -11.01 23.52
C ASP A 180 -9.21 -10.72 22.58
N LEU A 181 -8.97 -10.63 21.27
CA LEU A 181 -10.02 -10.49 20.25
C LEU A 181 -10.73 -11.82 19.96
N CYS A 182 -10.14 -12.95 20.39
CA CYS A 182 -10.74 -14.28 20.25
C CYS A 182 -11.83 -14.55 21.30
N ARG A 183 -11.93 -13.72 22.34
CA ARG A 183 -12.90 -13.91 23.42
C ARG A 183 -14.32 -13.89 22.91
N GLY A 184 -15.14 -14.85 23.37
CA GLY A 184 -16.52 -15.01 22.92
C GLY A 184 -17.44 -13.82 23.17
N ASP A 185 -17.16 -12.99 24.19
CA ASP A 185 -17.90 -11.77 24.51
C ASP A 185 -17.53 -10.57 23.60
N LEU A 186 -16.41 -10.65 22.88
CA LEU A 186 -15.88 -9.57 22.05
C LEU A 186 -15.91 -9.87 20.55
N ALA A 187 -15.74 -11.14 20.16
CA ALA A 187 -15.45 -11.53 18.78
C ALA A 187 -16.45 -11.00 17.73
N ALA A 188 -17.75 -10.99 18.04
CA ALA A 188 -18.79 -10.48 17.14
C ALA A 188 -18.82 -8.95 17.01
N ASP A 189 -18.23 -8.24 17.99
CA ASP A 189 -18.10 -6.78 18.03
C ASP A 189 -16.72 -6.30 17.53
N VAL A 190 -15.91 -7.18 16.96
CA VAL A 190 -14.68 -6.82 16.27
C VAL A 190 -14.99 -6.43 14.83
N VAL A 191 -14.51 -5.26 14.40
CA VAL A 191 -14.63 -4.79 13.02
C VAL A 191 -13.27 -4.72 12.33
N ILE A 192 -13.20 -5.21 11.10
CA ILE A 192 -11.97 -5.28 10.29
C ILE A 192 -12.20 -4.76 8.87
N PRO A 193 -11.12 -4.47 8.12
CA PRO A 193 -11.25 -4.03 6.73
C PRO A 193 -12.02 -5.02 5.83
N PRO A 194 -12.64 -4.55 4.74
CA PRO A 194 -13.50 -5.38 3.91
C PRO A 194 -12.76 -6.49 3.17
N HIS A 195 -13.51 -7.49 2.70
CA HIS A 195 -12.99 -8.65 1.98
C HIS A 195 -12.18 -8.31 0.72
N ASN A 196 -12.41 -7.18 0.06
CA ASN A 196 -11.58 -6.78 -1.08
C ASN A 196 -10.17 -6.28 -0.70
N THR A 197 -9.83 -6.29 0.60
CA THR A 197 -8.48 -6.07 1.10
C THR A 197 -7.84 -7.39 1.56
N PRO A 198 -6.50 -7.44 1.71
CA PRO A 198 -5.83 -8.59 2.34
C PRO A 198 -6.19 -8.78 3.82
N ALA A 199 -6.77 -7.78 4.49
CA ALA A 199 -6.85 -7.73 5.94
C ALA A 199 -7.69 -8.87 6.56
N PRO A 200 -8.85 -9.28 6.03
CA PRO A 200 -9.60 -10.40 6.59
C PRO A 200 -8.85 -11.73 6.56
N MET A 201 -8.06 -11.99 5.51
CA MET A 201 -7.28 -13.22 5.42
C MET A 201 -6.13 -13.22 6.42
N LEU A 202 -5.45 -12.07 6.56
CA LEU A 202 -4.44 -11.88 7.59
C LEU A 202 -5.03 -12.07 8.98
N TYR A 203 -6.17 -11.42 9.26
CA TYR A 203 -6.85 -11.52 10.55
C TYR A 203 -7.20 -12.97 10.88
N ALA A 204 -7.89 -13.67 9.97
CA ALA A 204 -8.27 -15.07 10.18
C ALA A 204 -7.05 -15.97 10.42
N HIS A 205 -6.00 -15.82 9.61
CA HIS A 205 -4.76 -16.58 9.76
C HIS A 205 -4.12 -16.37 11.14
N TYR A 206 -3.94 -15.12 11.57
CA TYR A 206 -3.30 -14.84 12.86
C TYR A 206 -4.20 -15.19 14.05
N MET A 207 -5.52 -15.00 13.97
CA MET A 207 -6.42 -15.43 15.04
C MET A 207 -6.37 -16.96 15.20
N GLU A 208 -6.46 -17.72 14.11
CA GLU A 208 -6.33 -19.18 14.17
C GLU A 208 -4.95 -19.61 14.69
N LYS A 209 -3.88 -18.97 14.24
CA LYS A 209 -2.51 -19.31 14.69
C LYS A 209 -2.29 -19.05 16.19
N LEU A 210 -2.93 -18.01 16.75
CA LEU A 210 -2.76 -17.61 18.14
C LEU A 210 -3.74 -18.27 19.10
N CYS A 211 -4.96 -18.56 18.64
CA CYS A 211 -6.07 -19.05 19.48
C CYS A 211 -6.64 -20.42 19.04
N GLY A 212 -6.08 -21.05 18.01
CA GLY A 212 -6.59 -22.30 17.45
C GLY A 212 -8.03 -22.20 16.96
N GLU A 213 -8.86 -23.19 17.29
CA GLU A 213 -10.26 -23.26 16.87
C GLU A 213 -11.12 -22.11 17.41
N GLU A 214 -10.78 -21.56 18.57
CA GLU A 214 -11.44 -20.35 19.08
C GLU A 214 -11.16 -19.15 18.17
N GLY A 215 -9.91 -19.01 17.71
CA GLY A 215 -9.52 -17.97 16.76
C GLY A 215 -10.21 -18.11 15.41
N ARG A 216 -10.34 -19.34 14.90
CA ARG A 216 -11.09 -19.62 13.67
C ARG A 216 -12.54 -19.14 13.81
N ARG A 217 -13.23 -19.53 14.89
CA ARG A 217 -14.61 -19.10 15.17
C ARG A 217 -14.73 -17.59 15.36
N ALA A 218 -13.83 -16.98 16.13
CA ALA A 218 -13.83 -15.54 16.35
C ALA A 218 -13.62 -14.76 15.05
N SER A 219 -12.71 -15.22 14.19
CA SER A 219 -12.48 -14.60 12.89
C SER A 219 -13.68 -14.66 11.95
N ALA A 220 -14.48 -15.73 12.04
CA ALA A 220 -15.72 -15.87 11.28
C ALA A 220 -16.85 -14.95 11.79
N LEU A 221 -16.80 -14.52 13.06
CA LEU A 221 -17.75 -13.57 13.65
C LEU A 221 -17.39 -12.10 13.41
N ALA A 222 -16.12 -11.82 13.13
CA ALA A 222 -15.63 -10.46 12.91
C ALA A 222 -16.29 -9.80 11.69
N GLN A 223 -16.57 -8.50 11.82
CA GLN A 223 -17.31 -7.71 10.84
C GLN A 223 -16.35 -7.13 9.79
N ALA A 224 -16.12 -7.84 8.69
CA ALA A 224 -15.23 -7.41 7.60
C ALA A 224 -15.90 -6.44 6.61
N LYS A 225 -16.11 -5.18 7.03
CA LYS A 225 -16.93 -4.24 6.23
C LYS A 225 -16.55 -2.76 6.26
N LEU A 226 -15.68 -2.31 7.17
CA LEU A 226 -15.36 -0.88 7.33
C LEU A 226 -13.91 -0.60 6.96
N PHE A 227 -13.65 0.53 6.29
CA PHE A 227 -12.28 0.98 6.08
C PHE A 227 -11.68 1.58 7.36
N PRO A 228 -10.34 1.67 7.50
CA PRO A 228 -9.69 2.07 8.75
C PRO A 228 -10.19 3.37 9.39
N GLN A 229 -10.57 4.37 8.58
CA GLN A 229 -11.16 5.60 9.08
C GLN A 229 -12.51 5.38 9.76
N ASP A 230 -13.37 4.54 9.18
CA ASP A 230 -14.68 4.22 9.72
C ASP A 230 -14.57 3.24 10.90
N ILE A 231 -13.58 2.35 10.89
CA ILE A 231 -13.24 1.50 12.05
C ILE A 231 -12.88 2.40 13.24
N ASN A 232 -11.95 3.34 13.08
CA ASN A 232 -11.57 4.28 14.14
C ASN A 232 -12.80 4.99 14.71
N LYS A 233 -13.61 5.59 13.83
CA LYS A 233 -14.82 6.32 14.22
C LYS A 233 -15.81 5.45 14.99
N THR A 234 -16.16 4.28 14.46
CA THR A 234 -17.23 3.45 15.01
C THR A 234 -16.82 2.74 16.30
N VAL A 235 -15.53 2.45 16.48
CA VAL A 235 -14.99 1.96 17.75
C VAL A 235 -15.00 3.07 18.80
N ASP A 236 -14.61 4.30 18.45
CA ASP A 236 -14.65 5.47 19.33
C ASP A 236 -16.10 5.89 19.72
N GLU A 237 -17.07 5.64 18.83
CA GLU A 237 -18.50 5.78 19.11
C GLU A 237 -19.09 4.63 19.94
N GLY A 238 -18.33 3.54 20.14
CA GLY A 238 -18.76 2.36 20.88
C GLY A 238 -19.74 1.44 20.14
N THR A 239 -19.96 1.68 18.83
CA THR A 239 -20.78 0.84 17.94
C THR A 239 -20.13 -0.53 17.75
N TYR A 240 -18.80 -0.55 17.56
CA TYR A 240 -17.98 -1.75 17.69
C TYR A 240 -17.10 -1.62 18.91
N LYS A 241 -16.67 -2.75 19.48
CA LYS A 241 -15.88 -2.76 20.71
C LYS A 241 -14.39 -2.82 20.45
N ALA A 242 -13.99 -3.42 19.33
CA ALA A 242 -12.60 -3.43 18.89
C ALA A 242 -12.50 -3.40 17.37
N GLY A 243 -11.32 -3.08 16.86
CA GLY A 243 -11.06 -3.17 15.43
C GLY A 243 -9.58 -3.21 15.08
N MET A 244 -9.31 -3.61 13.84
CA MET A 244 -7.97 -3.71 13.28
C MET A 244 -7.69 -2.56 12.31
N VAL A 245 -6.65 -1.78 12.58
CA VAL A 245 -6.24 -0.63 11.76
C VAL A 245 -4.71 -0.58 11.65
N PHE A 246 -4.17 0.27 10.77
CA PHE A 246 -2.75 0.61 10.79
C PHE A 246 -2.51 1.94 11.52
N PRO A 247 -1.27 2.25 11.98
CA PRO A 247 -1.00 3.33 12.93
C PRO A 247 -1.55 4.70 12.54
N ALA A 248 -1.57 5.04 11.24
CA ALA A 248 -2.07 6.34 10.76
C ALA A 248 -3.54 6.60 11.15
N PHE A 249 -4.31 5.54 11.38
CA PHE A 249 -5.71 5.59 11.79
C PHE A 249 -5.92 5.27 13.28
N ALA A 250 -4.84 5.13 14.06
CA ALA A 250 -4.90 4.77 15.48
C ALA A 250 -4.47 5.93 16.42
N ARG A 251 -3.96 7.03 15.87
CA ARG A 251 -3.40 8.15 16.67
C ARG A 251 -4.42 9.07 17.31
N THR A 252 -5.58 9.22 16.68
CA THR A 252 -6.56 10.22 17.09
C THR A 252 -7.93 9.58 17.19
N PHE A 253 -8.61 9.84 18.30
CA PHE A 253 -9.99 9.47 18.57
C PHE A 253 -10.75 10.75 18.86
N ARG A 254 -11.89 10.94 18.19
CA ARG A 254 -12.63 12.21 18.21
C ARG A 254 -13.36 12.43 19.53
N LEU A 255 -13.95 11.36 20.07
CA LEU A 255 -14.65 11.34 21.34
C LEU A 255 -13.71 11.00 22.50
N GLY A 256 -12.61 10.29 22.20
CA GLY A 256 -11.60 9.92 23.18
C GLY A 256 -11.97 8.68 23.99
N ASN A 257 -12.93 7.90 23.51
CA ASN A 257 -13.42 6.69 24.18
C ASN A 257 -12.76 5.43 23.63
N ALA A 258 -11.85 5.56 22.67
CA ALA A 258 -11.05 4.46 22.15
C ALA A 258 -9.56 4.71 22.36
N ARG A 259 -8.80 3.61 22.36
CA ARG A 259 -7.34 3.65 22.44
C ARG A 259 -6.71 2.65 21.51
N ALA A 260 -5.51 2.99 21.03
CA ALA A 260 -4.66 2.10 20.28
C ALA A 260 -3.88 1.16 21.20
N VAL A 261 -3.64 -0.05 20.72
CA VAL A 261 -2.88 -1.08 21.40
C VAL A 261 -1.84 -1.61 20.42
N TRP A 262 -0.58 -1.48 20.81
CA TRP A 262 0.47 -2.30 20.24
C TRP A 262 0.38 -3.68 20.90
N PRO A 263 0.01 -4.74 20.17
CA PRO A 263 -0.31 -6.03 20.77
C PRO A 263 0.89 -6.61 21.51
N LYS A 264 0.65 -7.28 22.64
CA LYS A 264 1.72 -7.95 23.42
C LYS A 264 2.50 -8.98 22.60
N GLU A 265 1.85 -9.66 21.65
CA GLU A 265 2.50 -10.58 20.71
C GLU A 265 3.35 -9.83 19.68
N GLY A 266 2.96 -8.60 19.34
CA GLY A 266 3.55 -7.75 18.30
C GLY A 266 2.54 -7.33 17.25
N ALA A 267 2.80 -6.22 16.56
CA ALA A 267 1.96 -5.78 15.45
C ALA A 267 2.11 -6.74 14.25
N ILE A 268 1.02 -7.03 13.53
CA ILE A 268 1.11 -7.90 12.34
C ILE A 268 1.90 -7.17 11.26
N ALA A 269 2.97 -7.78 10.78
CA ALA A 269 3.77 -7.28 9.66
C ALA A 269 3.12 -7.63 8.32
N VAL A 270 2.88 -6.61 7.50
CA VAL A 270 2.39 -6.74 6.12
C VAL A 270 3.42 -6.09 5.18
N PRO A 271 4.22 -6.88 4.46
CA PRO A 271 5.28 -6.33 3.62
C PRO A 271 4.69 -5.65 2.37
N LEU A 272 5.19 -4.45 2.06
CA LEU A 272 5.01 -3.80 0.77
C LEU A 272 6.14 -4.28 -0.16
N LEU A 273 5.78 -4.93 -1.25
CA LEU A 273 6.70 -5.61 -2.16
C LEU A 273 6.93 -4.79 -3.43
N ALA A 274 8.17 -4.81 -3.93
CA ALA A 274 8.55 -4.33 -5.24
C ALA A 274 8.86 -5.49 -6.19
N PHE A 275 8.40 -5.38 -7.44
CA PHE A 275 8.71 -6.30 -8.54
C PHE A 275 9.16 -5.49 -9.76
N LEU A 276 10.24 -5.93 -10.42
CA LEU A 276 10.81 -5.29 -11.60
C LEU A 276 10.68 -6.26 -12.78
N ARG A 277 10.12 -5.80 -13.90
CA ARG A 277 10.02 -6.61 -15.12
C ARG A 277 11.41 -6.80 -15.74
N LYS A 278 11.67 -7.95 -16.35
CA LYS A 278 13.01 -8.29 -16.91
C LYS A 278 13.48 -7.37 -18.04
N ASP A 279 12.54 -6.79 -18.77
CA ASP A 279 12.72 -5.87 -19.88
C ASP A 279 12.31 -4.44 -19.51
N ALA A 280 12.24 -4.14 -18.21
CA ALA A 280 11.97 -2.80 -17.72
C ALA A 280 13.07 -1.83 -18.19
N PRO A 281 12.72 -0.62 -18.65
CA PRO A 281 13.69 0.40 -19.02
C PRO A 281 14.46 0.92 -17.79
N ASP A 282 15.62 1.55 -18.04
CA ASP A 282 16.49 2.11 -16.98
C ASP A 282 15.76 3.08 -16.06
N ASP A 283 14.81 3.85 -16.57
CA ASP A 283 13.97 4.76 -15.78
C ASP A 283 13.23 4.02 -14.66
N ALA A 284 12.67 2.83 -14.91
CA ALA A 284 11.99 2.05 -13.88
C ALA A 284 12.95 1.56 -12.79
N LEU A 285 14.19 1.24 -13.17
CA LEU A 285 15.27 0.89 -12.23
C LEU A 285 15.67 2.10 -11.37
N GLU A 286 15.79 3.29 -11.95
CA GLU A 286 16.09 4.50 -11.20
C GLU A 286 14.94 4.91 -10.27
N VAL A 287 13.69 4.75 -10.70
CA VAL A 287 12.52 4.92 -9.83
C VAL A 287 12.56 3.97 -8.64
N LEU A 288 12.93 2.70 -8.86
CA LEU A 288 13.13 1.74 -7.78
C LEU A 288 14.20 2.26 -6.80
N LYS A 289 15.33 2.78 -7.26
CA LYS A 289 16.35 3.38 -6.39
C LYS A 289 15.82 4.59 -5.61
N ILE A 290 14.99 5.44 -6.21
CA ILE A 290 14.32 6.56 -5.52
C ILE A 290 13.45 6.05 -4.37
N ILE A 291 12.67 4.99 -4.60
CA ILE A 291 11.81 4.38 -3.57
C ILE A 291 12.62 3.91 -2.33
N PHE A 292 13.85 3.45 -2.56
CA PHE A 292 14.78 3.03 -1.51
C PHE A 292 15.68 4.17 -0.98
N SER A 293 15.53 5.40 -1.48
CA SER A 293 16.28 6.56 -1.00
C SER A 293 15.92 6.92 0.44
N SER A 294 16.87 7.54 1.16
CA SER A 294 16.61 8.03 2.52
C SER A 294 15.42 8.98 2.58
N LYS A 295 15.19 9.79 1.53
CA LYS A 295 14.07 10.73 1.45
C LYS A 295 12.72 10.01 1.44
N ILE A 296 12.53 9.04 0.53
CA ILE A 296 11.28 8.28 0.46
C ILE A 296 11.09 7.41 1.70
N GLN A 297 12.16 6.77 2.20
CA GLN A 297 12.09 5.95 3.41
C GLN A 297 11.72 6.79 4.66
N THR A 298 12.17 8.04 4.73
CA THR A 298 11.74 9.00 5.77
C THR A 298 10.26 9.35 5.63
N ILE A 299 9.77 9.63 4.40
CA ILE A 299 8.33 9.88 4.16
C ILE A 299 7.48 8.65 4.55
N ILE A 300 7.95 7.45 4.23
CA ILE A 300 7.31 6.18 4.62
C ILE A 300 7.19 6.07 6.14
N ALA A 301 8.24 6.42 6.89
CA ALA A 301 8.24 6.40 8.35
C ALA A 301 7.35 7.50 8.96
N ASP A 302 7.52 8.74 8.52
CA ASP A 302 6.93 9.92 9.17
C ASP A 302 5.46 10.15 8.79
N ASN A 303 5.13 9.98 7.51
CA ASN A 303 3.79 10.22 6.97
C ASN A 303 3.02 8.90 6.82
N GLY A 304 3.72 7.83 6.42
CA GLY A 304 3.14 6.50 6.27
C GLY A 304 2.82 5.85 7.59
N LEU A 305 3.71 6.06 8.57
CA LEU A 305 3.77 5.26 9.80
C LEU A 305 3.95 3.78 9.48
N PHE A 306 4.78 3.50 8.48
CA PHE A 306 5.24 2.16 8.15
C PHE A 306 6.66 2.00 8.64
N CYS A 307 7.08 0.76 8.89
CA CYS A 307 8.48 0.49 9.15
C CYS A 307 9.26 0.68 7.84
N PRO A 308 10.21 1.64 7.77
CA PRO A 308 11.11 1.76 6.64
C PRO A 308 12.06 0.56 6.62
N ILE A 309 12.53 0.13 5.45
CA ILE A 309 13.49 -0.98 5.38
C ILE A 309 14.92 -0.53 5.62
N ARG A 310 15.24 0.73 5.38
CA ARG A 310 16.61 1.23 5.37
C ARG A 310 17.10 1.53 6.79
N GLU A 311 18.27 0.98 7.14
CA GLU A 311 18.96 1.29 8.38
C GLU A 311 19.30 2.79 8.48
N GLY A 312 19.26 3.34 9.70
CA GLY A 312 19.50 4.76 9.96
C GLY A 312 18.31 5.69 9.66
N ILE A 313 17.17 5.16 9.19
CA ILE A 313 15.89 5.89 9.18
C ILE A 313 15.17 5.61 10.50
N ALA A 314 14.83 6.70 11.21
CA ALA A 314 14.12 6.62 12.47
C ALA A 314 12.78 5.89 12.31
N LEU A 315 12.45 5.07 13.30
CA LEU A 315 11.12 4.49 13.43
C LEU A 315 10.14 5.54 13.95
N PHE A 316 8.87 5.41 13.58
CA PHE A 316 7.84 6.24 14.18
C PHE A 316 7.68 5.93 15.69
N PRO A 317 7.27 6.92 16.51
CA PRO A 317 7.38 6.83 17.97
C PRO A 317 6.72 5.60 18.60
N GLU A 318 5.54 5.22 18.13
CA GLU A 318 4.79 4.07 18.66
C GLU A 318 5.56 2.77 18.42
N MET A 319 6.12 2.55 17.24
CA MET A 319 6.90 1.35 16.96
C MET A 319 8.20 1.32 17.78
N ALA A 320 8.88 2.47 17.92
CA ALA A 320 10.09 2.58 18.73
C ALA A 320 9.81 2.30 20.22
N ALA A 321 8.69 2.80 20.76
CA ALA A 321 8.29 2.61 22.15
C ALA A 321 7.96 1.14 22.49
N HIS A 322 7.72 0.30 21.48
CA HIS A 322 7.42 -1.11 21.62
C HIS A 322 8.53 -2.01 21.05
N ASP A 323 9.77 -1.52 21.00
CA ASP A 323 10.97 -2.25 20.55
C ASP A 323 10.82 -2.90 19.17
N SER A 324 10.02 -2.29 18.29
CA SER A 324 9.69 -2.87 16.97
C SER A 324 9.12 -4.28 17.05
N ARG A 325 8.34 -4.60 18.09
CA ARG A 325 7.78 -5.94 18.25
C ARG A 325 6.75 -6.23 17.15
N LEU A 326 7.12 -7.09 16.21
CA LEU A 326 6.27 -7.51 15.10
C LEU A 326 5.99 -9.01 15.20
N ILE A 327 4.85 -9.43 14.66
CA ILE A 327 4.59 -10.83 14.32
C ILE A 327 4.59 -11.02 12.81
N TRP A 328 5.32 -12.04 12.38
CA TRP A 328 5.43 -12.47 11.00
C TRP A 328 5.33 -14.00 10.96
N SER A 329 4.43 -14.52 10.15
CA SER A 329 4.16 -15.95 10.07
C SER A 329 5.08 -16.71 9.12
N GLY A 330 5.89 -16.00 8.33
CA GLY A 330 6.79 -16.56 7.32
C GLY A 330 6.25 -16.43 5.91
N TRP A 331 7.15 -16.51 4.93
CA TRP A 331 6.83 -16.36 3.51
C TRP A 331 5.90 -17.45 2.98
N GLU A 332 6.03 -18.68 3.46
CA GLU A 332 5.13 -19.77 3.06
C GLU A 332 3.69 -19.50 3.47
N ASP A 333 3.48 -19.06 4.72
CA ASP A 333 2.15 -18.68 5.21
C ASP A 333 1.61 -17.51 4.39
N TYR A 334 2.43 -16.49 4.13
CA TYR A 334 2.05 -15.33 3.32
C TYR A 334 1.64 -15.69 1.89
N ILE A 335 2.39 -16.58 1.22
CA ILE A 335 2.05 -17.09 -0.12
C ILE A 335 0.74 -17.88 -0.06
N ARG A 336 0.55 -18.73 0.95
CA ARG A 336 -0.70 -19.50 1.13
C ARG A 336 -1.93 -18.60 1.31
N LEU A 337 -1.79 -17.38 1.87
CA LEU A 337 -2.93 -16.44 1.97
C LEU A 337 -3.54 -16.12 0.60
N ALA A 338 -2.76 -16.16 -0.49
CA ALA A 338 -3.27 -15.95 -1.83
C ALA A 338 -4.23 -17.07 -2.29
N ALA A 339 -4.08 -18.28 -1.76
CA ALA A 339 -4.85 -19.47 -2.14
C ALA A 339 -6.11 -19.68 -1.28
N LEU A 340 -6.29 -18.93 -0.19
CA LEU A 340 -7.40 -19.12 0.77
C LEU A 340 -8.74 -18.51 0.32
N ARG A 341 -9.00 -18.40 -1.00
CA ARG A 341 -10.26 -17.87 -1.54
C ARG A 341 -10.78 -18.61 -2.75
#